data_AF-A0A3D2P4U3-F1
#
_entry.id   AF-A0A3D2P4U3-F1
#
_cell.length_a   1.000
_cell.length_b   1.000
_cell.length_c   1.000
_cell.angle_alpha   90.00
_cell.angle_beta   90.00
_cell.angle_gamma   90.00
#
_symmetry.space_group_name_H-M   'P 1'
#
loop_
_entity.id
_entity.type
_entity.pdbx_description
1 polymer ?
#
loop_
_entity_poly.entity_id
_entity_poly.type
_entity_poly.pdbx_seq_one_letter_code
_entity_poly.pdbx_strand_id
1 'polypeptide(L)'
;GFAHGPDAHNTFTSNLRYATQKASRHGVNILIEPLNHYDAKGYFLSTTAQAANIIEEVAAPNLKLMFDCYHVQLMEGDLTHRLSTLMPLIGHIQFASVPDRGTPDHGEVNFDHVFDHIAQLGWEKPLGAEYKPHTNTEQTLNWMKNLR
;
A
#
# COMPACT_ATOMS: atom_id res chain seq x y z
N GLY A 1 -14.24 3.71 -5.27
CA GLY A 1 -13.65 3.42 -6.58
C GLY A 1 -13.36 4.72 -7.26
N PHE A 2 -13.99 5.03 -8.38
CA PHE A 2 -13.86 6.32 -9.06
C PHE A 2 -15.00 7.25 -8.67
N ALA A 3 -14.75 8.14 -7.71
CA ALA A 3 -15.73 9.07 -7.18
C ALA A 3 -15.01 10.22 -6.45
N HIS A 4 -15.70 11.33 -6.24
CA HIS A 4 -15.14 12.50 -5.57
C HIS A 4 -16.19 13.19 -4.68
N GLY A 5 -15.72 14.06 -3.80
CA GLY A 5 -16.56 14.91 -2.97
C GLY A 5 -17.13 14.23 -1.71
N PRO A 6 -17.96 14.97 -0.95
CA PRO A 6 -18.44 14.55 0.37
C PRO A 6 -19.25 13.25 0.36
N ASP A 7 -20.07 13.02 -0.66
CA ASP A 7 -20.90 11.81 -0.74
C ASP A 7 -20.06 10.55 -0.93
N ALA A 8 -18.99 10.66 -1.73
CA ALA A 8 -18.02 9.57 -1.89
C ALA A 8 -17.32 9.27 -0.56
N HIS A 9 -16.92 10.29 0.17
CA HIS A 9 -16.31 10.17 1.50
C HIS A 9 -17.24 9.49 2.50
N ASN A 10 -18.45 10.03 2.66
CA ASN A 10 -19.46 9.50 3.58
C ASN A 10 -19.82 8.04 3.28
N THR A 11 -19.97 7.71 2.00
CA THR A 11 -20.25 6.34 1.56
C THR A 11 -19.07 5.42 1.87
N PHE A 12 -17.85 5.86 1.59
CA PHE A 12 -16.63 5.10 1.85
C PHE A 12 -16.46 4.79 3.33
N THR A 13 -16.55 5.80 4.20
CA THR A 13 -16.36 5.63 5.66
C THR A 13 -17.49 4.81 6.28
N SER A 14 -18.74 4.99 5.85
CA SER A 14 -19.87 4.16 6.28
C SER A 14 -19.67 2.67 5.93
N ASN A 15 -19.24 2.38 4.69
CA ASN A 15 -18.95 1.02 4.25
C ASN A 15 -17.78 0.40 5.02
N LEU A 16 -16.75 1.18 5.36
CA LEU A 16 -15.65 0.70 6.20
C LEU A 16 -16.11 0.36 7.62
N ARG A 17 -16.96 1.18 8.24
CA ARG A 17 -17.57 0.86 9.54
C ARG A 17 -18.33 -0.45 9.48
N TYR A 18 -19.13 -0.66 8.43
CA TYR A 18 -19.83 -1.92 8.23
C TYR A 18 -18.86 -3.11 8.07
N ALA A 19 -17.89 -2.99 7.15
CA ALA A 19 -16.95 -4.07 6.83
C ALA A 19 -16.08 -4.46 8.03
N THR A 20 -15.54 -3.49 8.75
CA THR A 20 -14.69 -3.70 9.93
C THR A 20 -15.46 -4.39 11.06
N GLN A 21 -16.70 -3.99 11.33
CA GLN A 21 -17.56 -4.66 12.31
C GLN A 21 -17.83 -6.13 11.94
N LYS A 22 -18.04 -6.44 10.66
CA LYS A 22 -18.24 -7.83 10.21
C LYS A 22 -16.95 -8.64 10.30
N ALA A 23 -15.84 -8.09 9.81
CA ALA A 23 -14.53 -8.77 9.79
C ALA A 23 -13.97 -9.03 11.20
N SER A 24 -14.26 -8.14 12.16
CA SER A 24 -13.80 -8.29 13.55
C SER A 24 -14.25 -9.60 14.20
N ARG A 25 -15.44 -10.11 13.83
CA ARG A 25 -15.98 -11.39 14.33
C ARG A 25 -15.18 -12.61 13.89
N HIS A 26 -14.33 -12.43 12.88
CA HIS A 26 -13.48 -13.47 12.30
C HIS A 26 -12.00 -13.23 12.58
N GLY A 27 -11.65 -12.19 13.35
CA GLY A 27 -10.25 -11.81 13.57
C GLY A 27 -9.53 -11.33 12.31
N VAL A 28 -10.28 -10.80 11.33
CA VAL A 28 -9.74 -10.36 10.03
C VAL A 28 -9.62 -8.84 9.99
N ASN A 29 -8.53 -8.36 9.39
CA ASN A 29 -8.32 -6.94 9.10
C ASN A 29 -8.94 -6.55 7.75
N ILE A 30 -9.45 -5.32 7.67
CA ILE A 30 -9.77 -4.64 6.42
C ILE A 30 -8.60 -3.72 6.06
N LEU A 31 -8.16 -3.79 4.81
CA LEU A 31 -7.13 -2.90 4.28
C LEU A 31 -7.74 -1.88 3.33
N ILE A 32 -7.22 -0.65 3.35
CA ILE A 32 -7.48 0.35 2.32
C ILE A 32 -6.17 0.77 1.66
N GLU A 33 -6.23 1.00 0.35
CA GLU A 33 -5.07 1.23 -0.49
C GLU A 33 -5.23 2.52 -1.32
N PRO A 34 -4.34 3.51 -1.12
CA PRO A 34 -4.21 4.63 -2.02
C PRO A 34 -3.63 4.21 -3.38
N LEU A 35 -4.28 4.60 -4.48
CA LEU A 35 -3.80 4.30 -5.84
C LEU A 35 -3.33 5.55 -6.57
N ASN A 36 -2.38 5.36 -7.49
CA ASN A 36 -1.83 6.47 -8.29
C ASN A 36 -2.76 6.87 -9.45
N HIS A 37 -2.59 8.11 -9.94
CA HIS A 37 -3.44 8.66 -11.00
C HIS A 37 -3.11 8.16 -12.42
N TYR A 38 -1.96 7.52 -12.63
CA TYR A 38 -1.57 6.92 -13.91
C TYR A 38 -2.35 5.63 -14.16
N ASP A 39 -2.43 4.76 -13.15
CA ASP A 39 -3.12 3.48 -13.20
C ASP A 39 -4.61 3.59 -12.89
N ALA A 40 -5.00 4.53 -12.01
CA ALA A 40 -6.37 4.66 -11.52
C ALA A 40 -6.83 6.13 -11.50
N LYS A 41 -6.85 6.78 -12.67
CA LYS A 41 -7.28 8.18 -12.80
C LYS A 41 -8.69 8.40 -12.24
N GLY A 42 -8.80 9.31 -11.27
CA GLY A 42 -10.07 9.65 -10.61
C GLY A 42 -10.49 8.69 -9.49
N TYR A 43 -9.59 7.80 -9.06
CA TYR A 43 -9.83 6.94 -7.90
C TYR A 43 -9.89 7.78 -6.62
N PHE A 44 -10.83 7.44 -5.74
CA PHE A 44 -11.21 8.24 -4.57
C PHE A 44 -10.09 8.34 -3.54
N LEU A 45 -9.43 7.22 -3.23
CA LEU A 45 -8.37 7.14 -2.22
C LEU A 45 -7.01 7.21 -2.93
N SER A 46 -6.31 8.32 -2.85
CA SER A 46 -5.12 8.56 -3.69
C SER A 46 -3.85 8.92 -2.93
N THR A 47 -3.94 9.22 -1.63
CA THR A 47 -2.76 9.50 -0.80
C THR A 47 -2.81 8.75 0.53
N THR A 48 -1.62 8.48 1.08
CA THR A 48 -1.44 7.91 2.42
C THR A 48 -1.97 8.84 3.51
N ALA A 49 -1.86 10.17 3.32
CA ALA A 49 -2.44 11.14 4.24
C ALA A 49 -3.99 11.03 4.30
N GLN A 50 -4.64 10.92 3.13
CA GLN A 50 -6.08 10.70 3.08
C GLN A 50 -6.48 9.37 3.75
N ALA A 51 -5.72 8.30 3.50
CA ALA A 51 -5.97 7.01 4.13
C ALA A 51 -5.80 7.06 5.66
N ALA A 52 -4.75 7.70 6.17
CA ALA A 52 -4.53 7.88 7.60
C ALA A 52 -5.71 8.61 8.27
N ASN A 53 -6.16 9.72 7.67
CA ASN A 53 -7.32 10.47 8.17
C ASN A 53 -8.60 9.61 8.19
N ILE A 54 -8.83 8.79 7.16
CA ILE A 54 -9.98 7.89 7.11
C ILE A 54 -9.87 6.79 8.17
N ILE A 55 -8.69 6.21 8.38
CA ILE A 55 -8.46 5.20 9.41
C ILE A 55 -8.77 5.77 10.79
N GLU A 56 -8.29 6.98 11.08
CA GLU A 56 -8.59 7.70 12.32
C GLU A 56 -10.09 7.99 12.46
N GLU A 57 -10.75 8.50 11.42
CA GLU A 57 -12.19 8.80 11.45
C GLU A 57 -13.05 7.54 11.69
N VAL A 58 -12.73 6.45 11.01
CA VAL A 58 -13.46 5.18 11.16
C VAL A 58 -13.22 4.58 12.55
N ALA A 59 -12.03 4.81 13.13
CA ALA A 59 -11.66 4.42 14.49
C ALA A 59 -11.87 2.92 14.79
N ALA A 60 -11.65 2.06 13.78
CA ALA A 60 -11.75 0.61 13.92
C ALA A 60 -10.35 -0.01 14.06
N PRO A 61 -10.07 -0.80 15.10
CA PRO A 61 -8.73 -1.35 15.35
C PRO A 61 -8.23 -2.32 14.28
N ASN A 62 -9.17 -2.94 13.54
CA ASN A 62 -8.89 -3.87 12.44
C ASN A 62 -8.96 -3.20 11.05
N LEU A 63 -9.03 -1.87 10.96
CA LEU A 63 -8.83 -1.13 9.72
C LEU A 63 -7.36 -0.70 9.62
N LYS A 64 -6.69 -1.05 8.52
CA LYS A 64 -5.26 -0.80 8.33
C LYS A 64 -4.96 -0.25 6.93
N LEU A 65 -3.80 0.37 6.80
CA LEU A 65 -3.26 0.86 5.54
C LEU A 65 -2.57 -0.27 4.78
N MET A 66 -2.88 -0.42 3.50
CA MET A 66 -2.04 -1.12 2.54
C MET A 66 -1.05 -0.11 1.95
N PHE A 67 0.23 -0.26 2.28
CA PHE A 67 1.29 0.64 1.83
C PHE A 67 1.96 0.04 0.60
N ASP A 68 1.48 0.41 -0.59
CA ASP A 68 2.16 0.04 -1.84
C ASP A 68 3.22 1.10 -2.19
N CYS A 69 4.50 0.72 -2.10
CA CYS A 69 5.63 1.58 -2.45
C CYS A 69 5.54 2.14 -3.87
N TYR A 70 4.97 1.41 -4.83
CA TYR A 70 4.82 1.85 -6.21
C TYR A 70 3.83 3.02 -6.30
N HIS A 71 2.64 2.87 -5.72
CA HIS A 71 1.62 3.93 -5.71
C HIS A 71 2.09 5.15 -4.90
N VAL A 72 2.72 4.93 -3.74
CA VAL A 72 3.22 6.02 -2.89
C VAL A 72 4.35 6.77 -3.57
N GLN A 73 5.31 6.10 -4.22
CA GLN A 73 6.40 6.79 -4.91
C GLN A 73 5.89 7.70 -6.02
N LEU A 74 4.96 7.21 -6.85
CA LEU A 74 4.41 7.99 -7.97
C LEU A 74 3.56 9.18 -7.54
N MET A 75 2.93 9.11 -6.36
CA MET A 75 2.02 10.15 -5.88
C MET A 75 2.67 11.12 -4.90
N GLU A 76 3.56 10.61 -4.06
CA GLU A 76 3.96 11.27 -2.81
C GLU A 76 5.46 11.20 -2.51
N GLY A 77 6.18 10.23 -3.08
CA GLY A 77 7.60 9.98 -2.79
C GLY A 77 7.86 9.70 -1.30
N ASP A 78 9.07 10.02 -0.86
CA ASP A 78 9.45 10.07 0.57
C ASP A 78 9.21 8.75 1.34
N LEU A 79 9.47 7.61 0.67
CA LEU A 79 9.13 6.28 1.17
C LEU A 79 9.70 5.99 2.58
N THR A 80 10.96 6.34 2.84
CA THR A 80 11.62 6.04 4.13
C THR A 80 10.94 6.74 5.31
N HIS A 81 10.67 8.05 5.21
CA HIS A 81 10.01 8.78 6.30
C HIS A 81 8.55 8.36 6.44
N ARG A 82 7.84 8.10 5.34
CA ARG A 82 6.45 7.63 5.35
C ARG A 82 6.29 6.25 5.96
N LEU A 83 7.15 5.30 5.59
CA LEU A 83 7.19 3.98 6.22
C LEU A 83 7.38 4.11 7.73
N SER A 84 8.33 4.92 8.18
CA SER A 84 8.58 5.15 9.62
C SER A 84 7.37 5.75 10.34
N THR A 85 6.76 6.76 9.73
CA THR A 85 5.64 7.51 10.33
C THR A 85 4.36 6.69 10.35
N LEU A 86 4.10 5.93 9.29
CA LEU A 86 2.84 5.22 9.10
C LEU A 86 2.89 3.77 9.60
N MET A 87 4.07 3.25 10.00
CA MET A 87 4.23 1.87 10.47
C MET A 87 3.13 1.40 11.45
N PRO A 88 2.67 2.21 12.44
CA PRO A 88 1.59 1.79 13.33
C PRO A 88 0.23 1.53 12.66
N LEU A 89 -0.01 2.14 11.49
CA LEU A 89 -1.23 2.02 10.69
C LEU A 89 -1.13 0.92 9.63
N ILE A 90 0.08 0.54 9.22
CA ILE A 90 0.32 -0.39 8.12
C ILE A 90 -0.13 -1.82 8.50
N GLY A 91 -0.96 -2.39 7.64
CA GLY A 91 -1.45 -3.77 7.73
C GLY A 91 -0.79 -4.70 6.72
N HIS A 92 -0.34 -4.16 5.58
CA HIS A 92 0.41 -4.87 4.55
C HIS A 92 1.27 -3.89 3.74
N ILE A 93 2.36 -4.38 3.15
CA ILE A 93 3.27 -3.61 2.31
C ILE A 93 3.39 -4.33 0.96
N GLN A 94 3.23 -3.59 -0.13
CA GLN A 94 3.47 -4.03 -1.50
C GLN A 94 4.62 -3.25 -2.13
N PHE A 95 5.20 -3.83 -3.18
CA PHE A 95 6.26 -3.20 -3.95
C PHE A 95 6.26 -3.64 -5.42
N ALA A 96 6.72 -2.74 -6.29
CA ALA A 96 7.07 -2.96 -7.68
C ALA A 96 8.05 -1.85 -8.14
N SER A 97 8.81 -2.08 -9.21
CA SER A 97 9.65 -1.04 -9.80
C SER A 97 8.83 0.18 -10.21
N VAL A 98 9.45 1.36 -10.09
CA VAL A 98 8.91 2.64 -10.55
C VAL A 98 9.81 3.14 -11.68
N PRO A 99 9.26 3.60 -12.82
CA PRO A 99 7.83 3.91 -13.05
C PRO A 99 7.00 2.79 -13.69
N ASP A 100 7.62 1.71 -14.15
CA ASP A 100 7.00 0.76 -15.07
C ASP A 100 6.17 -0.36 -14.41
N ARG A 101 6.17 -0.43 -13.08
CA ARG A 101 5.54 -1.50 -12.28
C ARG A 101 6.13 -2.89 -12.59
N GLY A 102 7.40 -2.94 -13.01
CA GLY A 102 8.16 -4.15 -13.29
C GLY A 102 8.80 -4.77 -12.05
N THR A 103 9.75 -5.69 -12.25
CA THR A 103 10.53 -6.33 -11.18
C THR A 103 11.26 -5.30 -10.31
N PRO A 104 11.47 -5.56 -9.01
CA PRO A 104 12.00 -4.57 -8.05
C PRO A 104 13.52 -4.33 -8.13
N ASP A 105 14.18 -4.81 -9.18
CA ASP A 105 15.64 -4.77 -9.36
C ASP A 105 16.10 -3.68 -10.33
N HIS A 106 15.20 -2.81 -10.76
CA HIS A 106 15.49 -1.62 -11.58
C HIS A 106 14.56 -0.45 -11.24
N GLY A 107 14.72 0.64 -12.00
CA GLY A 107 13.90 1.84 -11.84
C GLY A 107 14.54 2.88 -10.92
N GLU A 108 13.72 3.81 -10.43
CA GLU A 108 14.18 4.94 -9.62
C GLU A 108 14.24 4.64 -8.11
N VAL A 109 13.59 3.56 -7.65
CA VAL A 109 13.54 3.17 -6.24
C VAL A 109 14.58 2.10 -5.94
N ASN A 110 15.46 2.37 -4.97
CA ASN A 110 16.38 1.37 -4.45
C ASN A 110 15.67 0.47 -3.42
N PHE A 111 15.20 -0.70 -3.85
CA PHE A 111 14.49 -1.62 -2.97
C PHE A 111 15.37 -2.33 -1.94
N ASP A 112 16.69 -2.44 -2.14
CA ASP A 112 17.61 -2.93 -1.09
C ASP A 112 17.48 -2.03 0.16
N HIS A 113 17.58 -0.71 -0.02
CA HIS A 113 17.41 0.27 1.06
C HIS A 113 16.01 0.24 1.68
N VAL A 114 14.97 0.12 0.84
CA VAL A 114 13.58 0.09 1.35
C VAL A 114 13.33 -1.15 2.20
N PHE A 115 13.81 -2.32 1.78
CA PHE A 115 13.64 -3.57 2.55
C PHE A 115 14.46 -3.57 3.83
N ASP A 116 15.70 -3.10 3.80
CA ASP A 116 16.51 -2.91 5.00
C ASP A 116 15.82 -1.99 6.01
N HIS A 117 15.23 -0.88 5.54
CA HIS A 117 14.49 0.06 6.38
C HIS A 117 13.22 -0.56 6.97
N ILE A 118 12.46 -1.33 6.18
CA ILE A 118 11.28 -2.07 6.65
C ILE A 118 11.68 -3.08 7.76
N ALA A 119 12.80 -3.79 7.58
CA ALA A 119 13.32 -4.73 8.56
C ALA A 119 13.74 -4.02 9.86
N GLN A 120 14.40 -2.86 9.77
CA GLN A 120 14.78 -2.04 10.94
C GLN A 120 13.57 -1.53 11.74
N LEU A 121 12.44 -1.29 11.07
CA LEU A 121 11.18 -0.93 11.70
C LEU A 121 10.46 -2.12 12.37
N GLY A 122 11.03 -3.33 12.30
CA GLY A 122 10.50 -4.53 12.96
C GLY A 122 9.32 -5.18 12.24
N TRP A 123 9.21 -4.99 10.92
CA TRP A 123 8.16 -5.63 10.14
C TRP A 123 8.51 -7.09 9.84
N GLU A 124 7.67 -8.01 10.33
CA GLU A 124 7.92 -9.47 10.22
C GLU A 124 6.94 -10.18 9.27
N LYS A 125 5.99 -9.45 8.65
CA LYS A 125 4.98 -10.05 7.77
C LYS A 125 5.47 -10.08 6.31
N PRO A 126 4.93 -10.97 5.46
CA PRO A 126 5.26 -10.99 4.05
C PRO A 126 5.05 -9.65 3.35
N LEU A 127 5.99 -9.32 2.46
CA LEU A 127 5.87 -8.22 1.50
C LEU A 127 5.22 -8.74 0.20
N GLY A 128 4.30 -7.96 -0.37
CA GLY A 128 3.62 -8.29 -1.61
C GLY A 128 4.39 -7.84 -2.84
N ALA A 129 4.90 -8.78 -3.64
CA ALA A 129 5.53 -8.49 -4.92
C ALA A 129 4.46 -8.30 -6.02
N GLU A 130 3.81 -7.14 -6.05
CA GLU A 130 2.71 -6.83 -7.00
C GLU A 130 3.21 -6.10 -8.25
N TYR A 131 4.09 -6.75 -8.99
CA TYR A 131 4.60 -6.25 -10.26
C TYR A 131 3.99 -6.96 -11.47
N LYS A 132 4.18 -6.38 -12.65
CA LYS A 132 3.78 -6.94 -13.95
C LYS A 132 5.01 -7.63 -14.59
N PRO A 133 5.07 -8.97 -14.63
CA PRO A 133 6.16 -9.66 -15.32
C PRO A 133 6.17 -9.31 -16.81
N HIS A 134 7.34 -9.02 -17.38
CA HIS A 134 7.49 -8.76 -18.82
C HIS A 134 7.59 -10.04 -19.67
N THR A 135 7.71 -11.20 -19.02
CA THR A 135 7.78 -12.54 -19.60
C THR A 135 7.16 -13.53 -18.59
N ASN A 136 7.29 -14.84 -18.82
CA ASN A 136 6.91 -15.87 -17.85
C ASN A 136 7.48 -15.54 -16.46
N THR A 137 6.62 -15.57 -15.44
CA THR A 137 6.94 -15.13 -14.08
C THR A 137 8.24 -15.75 -13.57
N GLU A 138 8.46 -17.05 -13.80
CA GLU A 138 9.64 -17.79 -13.36
C GLU A 138 10.96 -17.17 -13.86
N GLN A 139 10.96 -16.58 -15.05
CA GLN A 139 12.13 -15.93 -15.64
C GLN A 139 12.41 -14.55 -15.03
N THR A 140 11.43 -13.99 -14.32
CA THR A 140 11.54 -12.67 -13.66
C THR A 140 11.99 -12.74 -12.21
N LEU A 141 12.10 -13.93 -11.60
CA LEU A 141 12.36 -14.10 -10.16
C LEU A 141 13.84 -14.00 -9.73
N ASN A 142 14.75 -13.59 -10.62
CA ASN A 142 16.18 -13.48 -10.27
C ASN A 142 16.43 -12.48 -9.13
N TRP A 143 15.61 -11.43 -9.02
CA TRP A 143 15.68 -10.44 -7.96
C TRP A 143 15.59 -11.06 -6.56
N MET A 144 14.84 -12.16 -6.38
CA MET A 144 14.71 -12.86 -5.08
C MET A 144 16.02 -13.47 -4.55
N LYS A 145 17.05 -13.59 -5.40
CA LYS A 145 18.37 -14.07 -4.97
C LYS A 145 19.15 -12.97 -4.24
N ASN A 146 18.89 -11.71 -4.59
CA ASN A 146 19.67 -10.55 -4.16
C ASN A 146 18.90 -9.71 -3.12
N LEU A 147 17.59 -9.57 -3.31
CA LEU A 147 16.67 -8.90 -2.39
C LEU A 147 16.05 -9.95 -1.46
N ARG A 148 16.35 -9.88 -0.16
CA ARG A 148 15.82 -10.79 0.87
C ARG A 148 15.28 -10.04 2.07
#